data_AF-A0A3B5R687-F1
#
_entry.id   AF-A0A3B5R687-F1
#
_cell.length_a   1.000
_cell.length_b   1.000
_cell.length_c   1.000
_cell.angle_alpha   90.00
_cell.angle_beta   90.00
_cell.angle_gamma   90.00
#
_symmetry.space_group_name_H-M   'P 1'
#
loop_
_entity.id
_entity.type
_entity.pdbx_description
1 polymer ?
#
loop_
_entity_poly.entity_id
_entity_poly.type
_entity_poly.pdbx_seq_one_letter_code
_entity_poly.pdbx_strand_id
1 'polypeptide(L)'
;MEVSFGLVPFTVAHSKYRNLASFPQRLSELELGLLVLLRHSGLGGVNQLGGVFINGRPLPHEVRHRIVELAQHGVRPCEISRRLRVSHGCVSKILTRYNETGSIRPGLIGGSKPKVATPTVVQKILQLKHNSPTMFAWEIRDRLVLEQVCDPSNVPSISSINR
;
A
#
# COMPACT_ATOMS: atom_id res chain seq x y z
N MET A 1 7.62 15.38 36.98
CA MET A 1 8.45 14.62 37.94
C MET A 1 7.52 13.64 38.60
N GLU A 2 7.60 12.33 38.50
CA GLU A 2 8.45 11.35 37.81
C GLU A 2 7.47 10.19 37.58
N VAL A 3 7.34 9.70 36.34
CA VAL A 3 6.51 8.52 36.08
C VAL A 3 7.44 7.32 36.14
N SER A 4 7.49 6.67 37.31
CA SER A 4 8.27 5.46 37.54
C SER A 4 7.73 4.33 36.67
N PHE A 5 8.44 3.98 35.59
CA PHE A 5 8.21 2.74 34.85
C PHE A 5 8.80 1.58 35.65
N GLY A 6 7.93 0.81 36.28
CA GLY A 6 8.28 -0.47 36.90
C GLY A 6 8.79 -1.46 35.85
N LEU A 7 10.04 -1.87 35.99
CA LEU A 7 10.62 -3.05 35.35
C LEU A 7 9.77 -4.28 35.68
N VAL A 8 9.03 -4.81 34.69
CA VAL A 8 8.35 -6.10 34.82
C VAL A 8 9.39 -7.21 34.51
N PRO A 9 9.56 -8.21 35.38
CA PRO A 9 10.67 -9.16 35.30
C PRO A 9 10.58 -10.08 34.08
N PHE A 10 11.72 -10.23 33.43
CA PHE A 10 12.01 -11.05 32.24
C PHE A 10 12.08 -12.54 32.60
N THR A 11 10.97 -13.16 33.00
CA THR A 11 10.95 -14.61 33.21
C THR A 11 9.64 -15.21 32.74
N VAL A 12 9.60 -15.62 31.47
CA VAL A 12 9.05 -16.91 30.99
C VAL A 12 9.25 -16.97 29.47
N ALA A 13 9.70 -18.15 29.02
CA ALA A 13 9.85 -18.61 27.62
C ALA A 13 11.28 -18.64 27.01
N HIS A 14 12.26 -19.13 27.79
CA HIS A 14 13.59 -19.51 27.26
C HIS A 14 13.69 -21.00 26.82
N SER A 15 12.63 -21.59 26.23
CA SER A 15 12.68 -23.02 25.83
C SER A 15 12.21 -23.34 24.40
N LYS A 16 12.08 -22.36 23.50
CA LYS A 16 11.70 -22.66 22.09
C LYS A 16 12.61 -22.10 20.99
N TYR A 17 13.73 -21.45 21.33
CA TYR A 17 14.68 -20.92 20.33
C TYR A 17 15.96 -21.74 20.20
N ARG A 18 15.93 -23.04 20.50
CA ARG A 18 17.13 -23.89 20.45
C ARG A 18 17.43 -24.58 19.11
N ASN A 19 16.69 -24.27 18.04
CA ASN A 19 16.98 -24.82 16.71
C ASN A 19 16.65 -23.82 15.58
N LEU A 20 17.35 -22.69 15.60
CA LEU A 20 17.49 -21.83 14.42
C LEU A 20 18.98 -21.72 14.06
N ALA A 21 19.61 -22.86 13.80
CA ALA A 21 20.86 -22.85 13.06
C ALA A 21 20.54 -22.42 11.62
N SER A 22 21.27 -21.42 11.12
CA SER A 22 21.19 -20.80 9.78
C SER A 22 20.06 -19.80 9.51
N PHE A 23 20.07 -18.67 10.21
CA PHE A 23 19.54 -17.40 9.69
C PHE A 23 20.70 -16.38 9.63
N PRO A 24 21.09 -15.84 8.47
CA PRO A 24 22.16 -14.86 8.42
C PRO A 24 21.65 -13.50 8.95
N GLN A 25 22.42 -13.03 9.94
CA GLN A 25 22.56 -11.72 10.58
C GLN A 25 21.69 -10.52 10.16
N ARG A 26 21.08 -9.95 11.22
CA ARG A 26 20.94 -8.52 11.55
C ARG A 26 19.66 -7.81 11.10
N LEU A 27 18.53 -8.15 11.74
CA LEU A 27 17.43 -7.21 11.97
C LEU A 27 17.62 -6.58 13.35
N SER A 28 17.60 -5.24 13.45
CA SER A 28 17.75 -4.51 14.71
C SER A 28 16.63 -4.85 15.70
N GLU A 29 16.90 -4.87 17.01
CA GLU A 29 15.93 -5.21 18.07
C GLU A 29 14.62 -4.40 18.00
N LEU A 30 14.65 -3.18 17.44
CA LEU A 30 13.48 -2.33 17.18
C LEU A 30 12.52 -2.90 16.12
N GLU A 31 13.01 -3.61 15.10
CA GLU A 31 12.18 -4.27 14.07
C GLU A 31 11.45 -5.49 14.65
N LEU A 32 12.12 -6.24 15.54
CA LEU A 32 11.47 -7.31 16.32
C LEU A 32 10.39 -6.74 17.24
N GLY A 33 10.66 -5.61 17.90
CA GLY A 33 9.69 -4.92 18.76
C GLY A 33 8.44 -4.47 18.01
N LEU A 34 8.58 -3.95 16.79
CA LEU A 34 7.46 -3.55 15.95
C LEU A 34 6.64 -4.75 15.44
N LEU A 35 7.30 -5.85 15.09
CA LEU A 35 6.64 -7.09 14.68
C LEU A 35 5.83 -7.73 15.82
N VAL A 36 6.35 -7.63 17.06
CA VAL A 36 5.66 -8.10 18.28
C VAL A 36 4.48 -7.19 18.63
N LEU A 37 4.62 -5.86 18.52
CA LEU A 37 3.52 -4.92 18.73
C LEU A 37 2.40 -5.06 17.68
N LEU A 38 2.74 -5.28 16.41
CA LEU A 38 1.77 -5.51 15.32
C LEU A 38 0.98 -6.82 15.48
N ARG A 39 1.58 -7.84 16.12
CA ARG A 39 0.86 -9.08 16.48
C ARG A 39 -0.21 -8.83 17.54
N HIS A 40 0.01 -7.88 18.45
CA HIS A 40 -0.98 -7.51 19.47
C HIS A 40 -2.16 -6.70 18.92
N SER A 41 -2.04 -6.11 17.72
CA SER A 41 -3.09 -5.25 17.13
C SER A 41 -4.13 -6.01 16.27
N GLY A 42 -4.00 -7.33 16.07
CA GLY A 42 -4.93 -8.11 15.22
C GLY A 42 -4.85 -7.83 13.71
N LEU A 43 -3.90 -7.00 13.27
CA LEU A 43 -3.75 -6.58 11.87
C LEU A 43 -2.95 -7.58 11.02
N GLY A 44 -2.17 -8.45 11.65
CA GLY A 44 -1.35 -9.45 10.99
C GLY A 44 -1.69 -10.89 11.38
N GLY A 45 -1.26 -11.83 10.56
CA GLY A 45 -1.52 -13.26 10.74
C GLY A 45 -0.34 -14.12 10.31
N VAL A 46 -0.48 -15.43 10.53
CA VAL A 46 0.44 -16.45 10.03
C VAL A 46 -0.31 -17.29 9.01
N ASN A 47 0.26 -17.45 7.82
CA ASN A 47 -0.34 -18.27 6.78
C ASN A 47 -0.07 -19.78 7.01
N GLN A 48 -0.65 -20.64 6.18
CA GLN A 48 -0.50 -22.11 6.27
C GLN A 48 0.95 -22.61 6.09
N LEU A 49 1.82 -21.79 5.50
CA LEU A 49 3.25 -22.08 5.31
C LEU A 49 4.11 -21.57 6.48
N GLY A 50 3.49 -21.00 7.52
CA GLY A 50 4.18 -20.44 8.68
C GLY A 50 4.82 -19.06 8.42
N GLY A 51 4.43 -18.36 7.35
CA GLY A 51 4.90 -17.01 7.03
C GLY A 51 4.03 -15.92 7.63
N VAL A 52 4.66 -14.85 8.11
CA VAL A 52 3.99 -13.69 8.73
C VAL A 52 3.55 -12.71 7.65
N PHE A 53 2.34 -12.16 7.78
CA PHE A 53 1.80 -11.15 6.87
C PHE A 53 0.92 -10.13 7.60
N ILE A 54 0.65 -9.00 6.95
CA ILE A 54 -0.25 -7.94 7.45
C ILE A 54 -1.41 -7.80 6.47
N ASN A 55 -2.64 -7.90 6.98
CA ASN A 55 -3.85 -7.76 6.16
C ASN A 55 -3.91 -6.37 5.50
N GLY A 56 -4.27 -6.34 4.22
CA GLY A 56 -4.41 -5.09 3.45
C GLY A 56 -3.10 -4.35 3.12
N ARG A 57 -1.93 -4.89 3.52
CA ARG A 57 -0.62 -4.29 3.24
C ARG A 57 0.14 -5.12 2.20
N PRO A 58 0.91 -4.47 1.31
CA PRO A 58 1.78 -5.19 0.39
C PRO A 58 2.90 -5.90 1.17
N LEU A 59 3.40 -7.00 0.60
CA LEU A 59 4.55 -7.72 1.15
C LEU A 59 5.78 -6.79 1.22
N PRO A 60 6.65 -6.90 2.26
CA PRO A 60 7.85 -6.08 2.38
C PRO A 60 8.73 -6.13 1.14
N HIS A 61 9.41 -5.01 0.86
CA HIS A 61 10.21 -4.83 -0.34
C HIS A 61 11.25 -5.94 -0.52
N GLU A 62 11.99 -6.25 0.55
CA GLU A 62 13.02 -7.30 0.58
C GLU A 62 12.49 -8.67 0.15
N VAL A 63 11.30 -9.05 0.62
CA VAL A 63 10.72 -10.35 0.26
C VAL A 63 10.28 -10.37 -1.20
N ARG A 64 9.74 -9.25 -1.71
CA ARG A 64 9.37 -9.11 -3.14
C ARG A 64 10.60 -9.19 -4.04
N HIS A 65 11.69 -8.52 -3.66
CA HIS A 65 12.97 -8.60 -4.35
C HIS A 65 13.48 -10.05 -4.37
N ARG A 66 13.49 -10.72 -3.21
CA ARG A 66 13.94 -12.12 -3.09
C ARG A 66 13.12 -13.10 -3.92
N ILE A 67 11.81 -12.87 -4.09
CA ILE A 67 10.95 -13.66 -5.00
C ILE A 67 11.46 -13.57 -6.44
N VAL A 68 11.72 -12.36 -6.92
CA VAL A 68 12.18 -12.12 -8.30
C VAL A 68 13.59 -12.68 -8.50
N GLU A 69 14.48 -12.42 -7.55
CA GLU A 69 15.85 -12.92 -7.58
C GLU A 69 15.90 -14.45 -7.70
N LEU A 70 15.14 -15.18 -6.87
CA LEU A 70 15.11 -16.64 -6.94
C LEU A 70 14.54 -17.14 -8.28
N ALA A 71 13.55 -16.47 -8.84
CA ALA A 71 13.00 -16.83 -10.15
C ALA A 71 14.02 -16.61 -11.28
N GLN A 72 14.81 -15.53 -11.23
CA GLN A 72 15.89 -15.28 -12.18
C GLN A 72 17.00 -16.33 -12.10
N HIS A 73 17.23 -16.90 -10.92
CA HIS A 73 18.13 -18.04 -10.72
C HIS A 73 17.49 -19.40 -11.12
N GLY A 74 16.34 -19.39 -11.78
CA GLY A 74 15.67 -20.61 -12.27
C GLY A 74 14.93 -21.41 -11.20
N VAL A 75 14.74 -20.87 -9.99
CA VAL A 75 13.99 -21.57 -8.93
C VAL A 75 12.50 -21.56 -9.27
N ARG A 76 11.87 -22.75 -9.19
CA ARG A 76 10.45 -22.92 -9.49
C ARG A 76 9.57 -22.11 -8.53
N PRO A 77 8.46 -21.48 -8.98
CA PRO A 77 7.58 -20.68 -8.11
C PRO A 77 7.03 -21.43 -6.89
N CYS A 78 6.74 -22.73 -7.03
CA CYS A 78 6.31 -23.57 -5.91
C CYS A 78 7.37 -23.70 -4.82
N GLU A 79 8.64 -23.72 -5.22
CA GLU A 79 9.78 -23.83 -4.31
C GLU A 79 10.09 -22.48 -3.65
N ILE A 80 9.98 -21.37 -4.40
CA ILE A 80 10.05 -20.01 -3.86
C ILE A 80 8.99 -19.81 -2.77
N SER A 81 7.75 -20.24 -3.02
CA SER A 81 6.63 -20.18 -2.07
C SER A 81 6.97 -20.87 -0.75
N ARG A 82 7.54 -22.08 -0.79
CA ARG A 82 7.96 -22.82 0.41
C ARG A 82 9.13 -22.16 1.13
N ARG A 83 10.18 -21.75 0.40
CA ARG A 83 11.40 -21.15 0.99
C ARG A 83 11.11 -19.84 1.71
N LEU A 84 10.29 -18.98 1.09
CA LEU A 84 9.96 -17.67 1.64
C LEU A 84 8.70 -17.69 2.51
N ARG A 85 8.03 -18.84 2.62
CA ARG A 85 6.76 -19.02 3.34
C ARG A 85 5.68 -18.02 2.88
N VAL A 86 5.65 -17.72 1.59
CA VAL A 86 4.68 -16.81 0.95
C VAL A 86 3.70 -17.66 0.15
N SER A 87 2.42 -17.31 0.13
CA SER A 87 1.42 -18.07 -0.63
C SER A 87 1.75 -18.11 -2.13
N HIS A 88 1.49 -19.26 -2.76
CA HIS A 88 1.75 -19.46 -4.20
C HIS A 88 1.10 -18.36 -5.07
N GLY A 89 -0.14 -17.98 -4.76
CA GLY A 89 -0.84 -16.91 -5.47
C GLY A 89 -0.16 -15.53 -5.36
N CYS A 90 0.46 -15.23 -4.22
CA CYS A 90 1.23 -13.99 -4.05
C CYS A 90 2.53 -14.01 -4.87
N VAL A 91 3.26 -15.13 -4.83
CA VAL A 91 4.46 -15.36 -5.66
C VAL A 91 4.13 -15.19 -7.14
N SER A 92 3.09 -15.88 -7.62
CA SER A 92 2.65 -15.77 -9.03
C SER A 92 2.30 -14.33 -9.41
N LYS A 93 1.53 -13.62 -8.58
CA LYS A 93 1.12 -12.23 -8.85
C LYS A 93 2.31 -11.26 -8.92
N ILE A 94 3.33 -11.47 -8.11
CA ILE A 94 4.56 -10.65 -8.14
C ILE A 94 5.35 -10.95 -9.42
N LEU A 95 5.55 -12.23 -9.76
CA LEU A 95 6.30 -12.62 -10.95
C LEU A 95 5.62 -12.17 -12.25
N THR A 96 4.30 -12.35 -12.36
CA THR A 96 3.53 -11.87 -13.52
C THR A 96 3.70 -10.36 -13.71
N ARG A 97 3.50 -9.56 -12.66
CA ARG A 97 3.70 -8.10 -12.73
C ARG A 97 5.14 -7.74 -13.10
N TYR A 98 6.12 -8.42 -12.53
CA TYR A 98 7.53 -8.17 -12.83
C TYR A 98 7.84 -8.45 -14.30
N ASN A 99 7.30 -9.53 -14.86
CA ASN A 99 7.47 -9.85 -16.27
C ASN A 99 6.78 -8.84 -17.21
N GLU A 100 5.65 -8.27 -16.79
CA GLU A 100 4.90 -7.26 -17.56
C GLU A 100 5.53 -5.86 -17.48
N THR A 101 6.08 -5.47 -16.33
CA THR A 101 6.43 -4.06 -16.04
C THR A 101 7.90 -3.84 -15.65
N GLY A 102 8.64 -4.90 -15.33
CA GLY A 102 9.97 -4.82 -14.72
C GLY A 102 10.00 -4.28 -13.28
N SER A 103 8.85 -3.93 -12.69
CA SER A 103 8.80 -3.27 -11.38
C SER A 103 8.48 -4.23 -10.24
N ILE A 104 9.32 -4.20 -9.22
CA ILE A 104 9.07 -4.90 -7.95
C ILE A 104 8.19 -4.09 -6.99
N ARG A 105 7.83 -2.84 -7.31
CA ARG A 105 7.02 -1.99 -6.42
C ARG A 105 5.55 -2.44 -6.44
N PRO A 106 4.82 -2.37 -5.30
CA PRO A 106 3.36 -2.55 -5.33
C PRO A 106 2.73 -1.50 -6.24
N GLY A 107 1.62 -1.86 -6.91
CA GLY A 107 0.79 -0.88 -7.58
C GLY A 107 0.22 0.13 -6.57
N LEU A 108 -0.29 1.26 -7.06
CA LEU A 108 -0.98 2.23 -6.21
C LEU A 108 -2.13 1.52 -5.46
N ILE A 109 -2.10 1.58 -4.13
CA ILE A 109 -3.16 1.05 -3.27
C ILE A 109 -3.97 2.26 -2.79
N GLY A 110 -5.25 2.29 -3.15
CA GLY A 110 -6.15 3.39 -2.80
C GLY A 110 -6.24 4.47 -3.88
N GLY A 111 -7.32 5.25 -3.78
CA GLY A 111 -7.74 6.25 -4.76
C GLY A 111 -9.17 5.97 -5.22
N SER A 112 -10.03 7.00 -5.15
CA SER A 112 -11.31 6.98 -5.83
C SER A 112 -11.11 7.55 -7.24
N LYS A 113 -11.78 6.95 -8.24
CA LYS A 113 -11.92 7.64 -9.53
C LYS A 113 -12.70 8.94 -9.26
N PRO A 114 -12.23 10.11 -9.74
CA PRO A 114 -12.96 11.35 -9.57
C PRO A 114 -14.31 11.23 -10.28
N LYS A 115 -15.42 11.32 -9.53
CA LYS A 115 -16.79 11.19 -10.06
C LYS A 115 -17.25 12.46 -10.80
N VAL A 116 -16.86 13.62 -10.28
CA VAL A 116 -17.29 14.96 -10.72
C VAL A 116 -16.18 15.78 -11.39
N ALA A 117 -14.92 15.51 -11.05
CA ALA A 117 -13.75 16.17 -11.66
C ALA A 117 -13.21 15.34 -12.83
N THR A 118 -14.06 15.09 -13.82
CA THR A 118 -13.64 14.42 -15.04
C THR A 118 -12.67 15.31 -15.82
N PRO A 119 -11.79 14.75 -16.67
CA PRO A 119 -10.83 15.55 -17.45
C PRO A 119 -11.49 16.64 -18.29
N THR A 120 -12.67 16.36 -18.85
CA THR A 120 -13.45 17.32 -19.65
C THR A 120 -13.90 18.53 -18.83
N VAL A 121 -14.39 18.29 -17.62
CA VAL A 121 -14.81 19.35 -16.69
C VAL A 121 -13.63 20.20 -16.25
N VAL A 122 -12.52 19.57 -15.88
CA VAL A 122 -11.29 20.27 -15.48
C VAL A 122 -10.77 21.13 -16.62
N GLN A 123 -10.68 20.59 -17.84
CA GLN A 123 -10.26 21.34 -19.02
C GLN A 123 -11.16 22.55 -19.28
N LYS A 124 -12.47 22.40 -19.11
CA LYS A 124 -13.42 23.50 -19.30
C LYS A 124 -13.25 24.60 -18.25
N ILE A 125 -13.06 24.23 -16.98
CA ILE A 125 -12.79 25.18 -15.89
C ILE A 125 -11.53 25.98 -16.21
N LEU A 126 -10.44 25.31 -16.64
CA LEU A 126 -9.19 25.96 -17.02
C LEU A 126 -9.40 26.93 -18.20
N GLN A 127 -10.16 26.53 -19.22
CA GLN A 127 -10.48 27.39 -20.36
C GLN A 127 -11.26 28.64 -19.93
N LEU A 128 -12.29 28.50 -19.09
CA LEU A 128 -13.09 29.62 -18.60
C LEU A 128 -12.24 30.58 -17.76
N LYS A 129 -11.39 30.05 -16.88
CA LYS A 129 -10.43 30.86 -16.09
C LYS A 129 -9.37 31.54 -16.95
N HIS A 130 -8.92 30.89 -18.01
CA HIS A 130 -7.96 31.49 -18.94
C HIS A 130 -8.58 32.65 -19.72
N ASN A 131 -9.80 32.47 -20.23
CA ASN A 131 -10.52 33.49 -20.98
C ASN A 131 -11.01 34.64 -20.09
N SER A 132 -11.29 34.38 -18.82
CA SER A 132 -11.79 35.36 -17.86
C SER A 132 -11.26 35.07 -16.46
N PRO A 133 -10.06 35.57 -16.11
CA PRO A 133 -9.42 35.30 -14.83
C PRO A 133 -10.22 35.78 -13.61
N THR A 134 -11.03 36.82 -13.79
CA THR A 134 -11.91 37.40 -12.76
C THR A 134 -13.18 36.59 -12.51
N MET A 135 -13.48 35.58 -13.34
CA MET A 135 -14.70 34.78 -13.22
C MET A 135 -14.72 34.00 -11.90
N PHE A 136 -15.79 34.14 -11.13
CA PHE A 136 -15.98 33.46 -9.85
C PHE A 136 -16.36 31.99 -10.04
N ALA A 137 -16.08 31.15 -9.03
CA ALA A 137 -16.36 29.72 -9.11
C ALA A 137 -17.84 29.37 -9.27
N TRP A 138 -18.75 30.21 -8.76
CA TRP A 138 -20.19 30.02 -8.97
C TRP A 138 -20.59 30.30 -10.43
N GLU A 139 -19.99 31.31 -11.06
CA GLU A 139 -20.20 31.61 -12.49
C GLU A 139 -19.68 30.46 -13.36
N ILE A 140 -18.51 29.91 -13.02
CA ILE A 140 -17.97 28.73 -13.68
C ILE A 140 -18.92 27.54 -13.53
N ARG A 141 -19.45 27.31 -12.33
CA ARG A 141 -20.42 26.23 -12.08
C ARG A 141 -21.66 26.38 -12.97
N ASP A 142 -22.22 27.58 -13.04
CA ASP A 142 -23.42 27.84 -13.82
C ASP A 142 -23.14 27.70 -15.32
N ARG A 143 -21.95 28.12 -15.80
CA ARG A 143 -21.50 27.90 -17.18
C ARG A 143 -21.30 26.42 -17.52
N LEU A 144 -20.77 25.62 -16.60
CA LEU A 144 -20.62 24.17 -16.81
C LEU A 144 -21.96 23.47 -17.04
N VAL A 145 -23.02 23.92 -16.36
CA VAL A 145 -24.39 23.40 -16.55
C VAL A 145 -25.02 23.96 -17.82
N LEU A 146 -24.87 25.27 -18.05
CA LEU A 146 -25.43 25.96 -19.23
C LEU A 146 -24.87 25.41 -20.54
N GLU A 147 -23.56 25.13 -20.58
CA GLU A 147 -22.89 24.56 -21.76
C GLU A 147 -22.98 23.02 -21.81
N GLN A 148 -23.80 22.40 -20.96
CA GLN A 148 -24.04 20.96 -20.86
C GLN A 148 -22.75 20.11 -20.71
N VAL A 149 -21.74 20.67 -20.05
CA VAL A 149 -20.53 19.93 -19.68
C VAL A 149 -20.78 19.07 -18.43
N CYS A 150 -21.65 19.55 -17.53
CA CYS A 150 -22.13 18.81 -16.36
C CYS A 150 -23.65 18.85 -16.26
N ASP A 151 -24.25 17.76 -15.79
CA ASP A 151 -25.62 17.75 -15.29
C ASP A 151 -25.73 18.46 -13.92
N PRO A 152 -26.91 19.00 -13.54
CA PRO A 152 -27.12 19.58 -12.22
C PRO A 152 -26.80 18.65 -11.05
N SER A 153 -26.87 17.33 -11.26
CA SER A 153 -26.56 16.29 -10.27
C SER A 153 -25.07 15.92 -10.20
N ASN A 154 -24.27 16.29 -11.21
CA ASN A 154 -22.85 15.91 -11.33
C ASN A 154 -21.92 17.12 -11.52
N VAL A 155 -22.42 18.34 -11.27
CA VAL A 155 -21.61 19.55 -11.32
C VAL A 155 -20.70 19.63 -10.08
N PRO A 156 -19.40 19.96 -10.22
CA PRO A 156 -18.51 20.08 -9.08
C PRO A 156 -18.96 21.19 -8.12
N SER A 157 -18.71 21.00 -6.82
CA SER A 157 -18.97 22.02 -5.81
C SER A 157 -18.07 23.24 -6.00
N ILE A 158 -18.49 24.40 -5.49
CA ILE A 158 -17.71 25.65 -5.54
C ILE A 158 -16.30 25.44 -4.97
N SER A 159 -16.18 24.74 -3.85
CA SER A 159 -14.89 24.41 -3.23
C SER A 159 -14.02 23.51 -4.11
N SER A 160 -14.62 22.62 -4.91
CA SER A 160 -13.87 21.75 -5.83
C SER A 160 -13.38 22.52 -7.07
N ILE A 161 -14.11 23.54 -7.52
CA ILE A 161 -13.71 24.41 -8.64
C ILE A 161 -12.55 25.32 -8.26
N ASN A 162 -12.50 25.77 -7.00
CA ASN A 162 -11.45 26.65 -6.49
C ASN A 162 -10.16 25.91 -6.08
N ARG A 163 -10.16 24.57 -6.09
CA ARG A 163 -9.01 23.76 -5.70
C ARG A 163 -8.10 23.49 -6.88
#